data_AF-A0A7Z9W7E1-F1
#
_entry.id   AF-A0A7Z9W7E1-F1
#
_cell.length_a   1.000
_cell.length_b   1.000
_cell.length_c   1.000
_cell.angle_alpha   90.00
_cell.angle_beta   90.00
_cell.angle_gamma   90.00
#
_symmetry.space_group_name_H-M   'P 1'
#
loop_
_entity.id
_entity.type
_entity.pdbx_description
1 polymer ?
#
loop_
_entity_poly.entity_id
_entity_poly.type
_entity_poly.pdbx_seq_one_letter_code
_entity_poly.pdbx_strand_id
1 'polypeptide(L)'
;MLRWLSLIVLLFMTSCASAPEKEGFERILSEHEGVYSKHGWNHYGPGYFDLDRETGIITSHGGMGLFWYSARKYGAFILELDFRSSHPEANSGIFLRVPEMPSSNEYIYHSFEVQINDAAEEALHRTAAVYDAEPASKNASKPGGEWNHYKIIFQGKRIQVELNGEKVVDWEAEPRGKIRDFAGEGYIGLQNHDWDTTVSFR
;
A
#
# COMPACT_ATOMS: atom_id res chain seq x y z
N MET A 1 -1.22 -48.93 -43.96
CA MET A 1 -2.30 -48.54 -43.03
C MET A 1 -1.72 -47.59 -42.00
N LEU A 2 -2.38 -46.44 -41.82
CA LEU A 2 -1.89 -45.25 -41.10
C LEU A 2 -1.66 -45.52 -39.61
N ARG A 3 -0.50 -45.08 -39.07
CA ARG A 3 -0.25 -44.98 -37.61
C ARG A 3 -0.88 -43.68 -37.10
N TRP A 4 -1.77 -43.78 -36.12
CA TRP A 4 -2.29 -42.62 -35.38
C TRP A 4 -1.29 -42.25 -34.28
N LEU A 5 -0.71 -41.05 -34.35
CA LEU A 5 -0.07 -40.43 -33.19
C LEU A 5 -1.16 -39.73 -32.37
N SER A 6 -1.35 -40.16 -31.12
CA SER A 6 -2.17 -39.42 -30.16
C SER A 6 -1.36 -38.25 -29.62
N LEU A 7 -1.83 -37.03 -29.89
CA LEU A 7 -1.29 -35.79 -29.34
C LEU A 7 -1.77 -35.65 -27.89
N ILE A 8 -0.86 -35.78 -26.92
CA ILE A 8 -1.15 -35.48 -25.52
C ILE A 8 -1.03 -33.96 -25.36
N VAL A 9 -2.16 -33.28 -25.18
CA VAL A 9 -2.20 -31.87 -24.78
C VAL A 9 -2.10 -31.84 -23.25
N LEU A 10 -0.93 -31.46 -22.73
CA LEU A 10 -0.79 -31.09 -21.31
C LEU A 10 -1.39 -29.71 -21.11
N LEU A 11 -2.59 -29.67 -20.52
CA LEU A 11 -3.12 -28.45 -19.90
C LEU A 11 -2.32 -28.18 -18.63
N PHE A 12 -1.45 -27.16 -18.67
CA PHE A 12 -0.91 -26.57 -17.45
C PHE A 12 -2.05 -25.80 -16.76
N MET A 13 -2.68 -26.42 -15.76
CA MET A 13 -3.46 -25.67 -14.79
C MET A 13 -2.48 -24.87 -13.94
N THR A 14 -2.29 -23.60 -14.27
CA THR A 14 -1.70 -22.63 -13.34
C THR A 14 -2.64 -22.50 -12.15
N SER A 15 -2.36 -23.25 -11.09
CA SER A 15 -2.98 -23.03 -9.79
C SER A 15 -2.60 -21.64 -9.33
N CYS A 16 -3.59 -20.73 -9.19
CA CYS A 16 -3.44 -19.50 -8.44
C CYS A 16 -3.36 -19.86 -6.96
N ALA A 17 -2.21 -20.39 -6.54
CA ALA A 17 -1.96 -20.62 -5.12
C ALA A 17 -1.82 -19.25 -4.44
N SER A 18 -2.68 -18.97 -3.45
CA SER A 18 -2.52 -17.85 -2.53
C SER A 18 -1.11 -17.87 -1.94
N ALA A 19 -0.49 -16.71 -1.75
CA ALA A 19 0.77 -16.64 -1.01
C ALA A 19 0.58 -17.29 0.38
N PRO A 20 1.53 -18.11 0.87
CA PRO A 20 1.42 -18.72 2.19
C PRO A 20 1.31 -17.64 3.27
N GLU A 21 0.52 -17.89 4.31
CA GLU A 21 0.48 -17.00 5.48
C GLU A 21 1.89 -16.87 6.08
N LYS A 22 2.32 -15.63 6.30
CA LYS A 22 3.60 -15.33 6.92
C LYS A 22 3.44 -15.38 8.44
N GLU A 23 4.26 -16.17 9.11
CA GLU A 23 4.21 -16.32 10.57
C GLU A 23 4.28 -14.94 11.26
N GLY A 24 3.34 -14.69 12.18
CA GLY A 24 3.23 -13.42 12.91
C GLY A 24 2.55 -12.28 12.14
N PHE A 25 2.10 -12.50 10.91
CA PHE A 25 1.36 -11.52 10.12
C PHE A 25 -0.11 -11.93 9.97
N GLU A 26 -0.98 -10.94 10.10
CA GLU A 26 -2.40 -11.04 9.76
C GLU A 26 -2.60 -10.45 8.35
N ARG A 27 -3.24 -11.19 7.46
CA ARG A 27 -3.61 -10.67 6.14
C ARG A 27 -4.85 -9.78 6.25
N ILE A 28 -4.68 -8.48 6.01
CA ILE A 28 -5.78 -7.51 6.10
C ILE A 28 -6.64 -7.43 4.81
N LEU A 29 -6.12 -7.90 3.67
CA LEU A 29 -6.93 -8.21 2.49
C LEU A 29 -7.36 -9.68 2.53
N SER A 30 -8.53 -9.95 3.12
CA SER A 30 -8.99 -11.32 3.35
C SER A 30 -9.11 -12.14 2.06
N GLU A 31 -8.84 -13.44 2.18
CA GLU A 31 -9.02 -14.43 1.12
C GLU A 31 -9.62 -15.70 1.72
N HIS A 32 -10.54 -16.32 0.98
CA HIS A 32 -11.17 -17.57 1.37
C HIS A 32 -11.39 -18.43 0.11
N GLU A 33 -10.86 -19.64 0.10
CA GLU A 33 -10.97 -20.61 -1.00
C GLU A 33 -10.52 -20.05 -2.36
N GLY A 34 -9.44 -19.27 -2.36
CA GLY A 34 -8.86 -18.63 -3.55
C GLY A 34 -9.56 -17.34 -3.96
N VAL A 35 -10.48 -16.82 -3.15
CA VAL A 35 -11.27 -15.62 -3.48
C VAL A 35 -10.98 -14.49 -2.51
N TYR A 36 -10.37 -13.41 -3.02
CA TYR A 36 -10.09 -12.22 -2.25
C TYR A 36 -11.34 -11.37 -2.02
N SER A 37 -11.33 -10.64 -0.91
CA SER A 37 -12.43 -9.78 -0.47
C SER A 37 -11.93 -8.51 0.24
N LYS A 38 -12.53 -7.38 -0.11
CA LYS A 38 -12.34 -6.08 0.55
C LYS A 38 -13.09 -5.96 1.89
N HIS A 39 -13.55 -7.07 2.48
CA HIS A 39 -14.27 -7.01 3.75
C HIS A 39 -13.42 -6.32 4.83
N GLY A 40 -14.05 -5.44 5.62
CA GLY A 40 -13.36 -4.59 6.60
C GLY A 40 -12.73 -3.32 6.03
N TRP A 41 -12.64 -3.17 4.71
CA TRP A 41 -12.17 -1.94 4.09
C TRP A 41 -13.32 -1.01 3.70
N ASN A 42 -13.12 0.29 3.91
CA ASN A 42 -14.05 1.36 3.55
C ASN A 42 -13.35 2.41 2.69
N HIS A 43 -14.13 3.24 2.01
CA HIS A 43 -13.59 4.34 1.19
C HIS A 43 -14.16 5.68 1.61
N TYR A 44 -13.31 6.70 1.63
CA TYR A 44 -13.67 8.10 1.75
C TYR A 44 -13.14 8.87 0.54
N GLY A 45 -13.95 9.77 -0.03
CA GLY A 45 -13.58 10.60 -1.19
C GLY A 45 -14.16 10.09 -2.53
N PRO A 46 -14.01 10.88 -3.61
CA PRO A 46 -14.51 10.55 -4.95
C PRO A 46 -13.75 9.43 -5.68
N GLY A 47 -12.58 9.02 -5.18
CA GLY A 47 -11.84 7.87 -5.68
C GLY A 47 -12.51 6.53 -5.41
N TYR A 48 -11.89 5.46 -5.89
CA TYR A 48 -12.23 4.10 -5.52
C TYR A 48 -11.07 3.15 -5.80
N PHE A 49 -11.25 1.90 -5.38
CA PHE A 49 -10.30 0.83 -5.63
C PHE A 49 -11.04 -0.40 -6.13
N ASP A 50 -10.61 -0.93 -7.27
CA ASP A 50 -11.07 -2.23 -7.77
C ASP A 50 -10.24 -3.35 -7.16
N LEU A 51 -10.90 -4.48 -6.86
CA LEU A 51 -10.23 -5.69 -6.40
C LEU A 51 -10.43 -6.78 -7.46
N ASP A 52 -9.32 -7.24 -8.02
CA ASP A 52 -9.29 -8.53 -8.69
C ASP A 52 -9.39 -9.64 -7.64
N ARG A 53 -10.52 -10.34 -7.62
CA ARG A 53 -10.84 -11.35 -6.60
C ARG A 53 -10.07 -12.65 -6.79
N GLU A 54 -9.44 -12.88 -7.93
CA GLU A 54 -8.63 -14.07 -8.19
C GLU A 54 -7.16 -13.82 -7.82
N THR A 55 -6.64 -12.64 -8.15
CA THR A 55 -5.22 -12.33 -7.93
C THR A 55 -4.94 -11.59 -6.62
N GLY A 56 -5.94 -10.96 -6.02
CA GLY A 56 -5.79 -10.12 -4.83
C GLY A 56 -5.23 -8.73 -5.13
N ILE A 57 -5.05 -8.38 -6.42
CA ILE A 57 -4.54 -7.06 -6.79
C ILE A 57 -5.65 -6.03 -6.59
N ILE A 58 -5.36 -5.01 -5.78
CA ILE A 58 -6.20 -3.84 -5.58
C ILE A 58 -5.64 -2.70 -6.43
N THR A 59 -6.43 -2.04 -7.27
CA THR A 59 -5.96 -0.92 -8.12
C THR A 59 -6.78 0.34 -7.87
N SER A 60 -6.08 1.46 -7.68
CA SER A 60 -6.69 2.77 -7.43
C SER A 60 -7.23 3.40 -8.72
N HIS A 61 -8.37 4.08 -8.64
CA HIS A 61 -9.03 4.73 -9.77
C HIS A 61 -9.82 5.98 -9.33
N GLY A 62 -9.91 6.98 -10.21
CA GLY A 62 -10.68 8.19 -9.94
C GLY A 62 -9.94 9.18 -9.02
N GLY A 63 -10.54 10.30 -8.65
CA GLY A 63 -9.85 11.35 -7.89
C GLY A 63 -9.50 11.01 -6.44
N MET A 64 -9.07 12.02 -5.69
CA MET A 64 -8.59 11.90 -4.30
C MET A 64 -9.48 11.04 -3.39
N GLY A 65 -8.86 10.24 -2.52
CA GLY A 65 -9.57 9.46 -1.52
C GLY A 65 -8.67 8.60 -0.65
N LEU A 66 -9.27 7.95 0.33
CA LEU A 66 -8.61 7.04 1.25
C LEU A 66 -9.40 5.74 1.34
N PHE A 67 -8.74 4.64 0.97
CA PHE A 67 -9.24 3.29 1.18
C PHE A 67 -8.61 2.72 2.45
N TRP A 68 -9.38 2.60 3.52
CA TRP A 68 -8.86 2.35 4.86
C TRP A 68 -9.46 1.10 5.49
N TYR A 69 -8.64 0.39 6.27
CA TYR A 69 -9.04 -0.84 6.95
C TYR A 69 -9.64 -0.50 8.31
N SER A 70 -10.96 -0.70 8.41
CA SER A 70 -11.79 -0.26 9.54
C SER A 70 -11.94 -1.26 10.68
N ALA A 71 -11.48 -2.49 10.49
CA ALA A 71 -11.75 -3.56 11.46
C ALA A 71 -11.10 -3.31 12.83
N ARG A 72 -9.99 -2.56 12.88
CA ARG A 72 -9.29 -2.22 14.12
C ARG A 72 -8.33 -1.03 13.95
N LYS A 73 -8.05 -0.33 15.05
CA LYS A 73 -6.93 0.61 15.16
C LYS A 73 -5.65 -0.17 15.52
N TYR A 74 -4.50 0.33 15.06
CA TYR A 74 -3.18 -0.25 15.29
C TYR A 74 -2.27 0.74 16.00
N GLY A 75 -1.73 0.33 17.16
CA GLY A 75 -0.67 1.05 17.86
C GLY A 75 0.70 0.69 17.29
N ALA A 76 1.36 -0.30 17.91
CA ALA A 76 2.60 -0.86 17.38
C ALA A 76 2.32 -1.92 16.30
N PHE A 77 2.94 -1.79 15.12
CA PHE A 77 2.77 -2.76 14.03
C PHE A 77 3.98 -2.82 13.08
N ILE A 78 4.06 -3.94 12.36
CA ILE A 78 4.81 -4.08 11.11
C ILE A 78 3.76 -4.24 10.01
N LEU A 79 3.83 -3.41 8.97
CA LEU A 79 2.99 -3.47 7.78
C LEU A 79 3.89 -3.80 6.59
N GLU A 80 3.54 -4.84 5.86
CA GLU A 80 4.20 -5.22 4.61
C GLU A 80 3.17 -5.27 3.49
N LEU A 81 3.54 -4.76 2.32
CA LEU A 81 2.71 -4.78 1.11
C LEU A 81 3.59 -4.54 -0.11
N ASP A 82 3.12 -5.00 -1.27
CA ASP A 82 3.70 -4.59 -2.54
C ASP A 82 2.87 -3.47 -3.17
N PHE A 83 3.53 -2.55 -3.86
CA PHE A 83 2.87 -1.56 -4.71
C PHE A 83 3.49 -1.51 -6.10
N ARG A 84 2.71 -1.09 -7.10
CA ARG A 84 3.16 -0.87 -8.46
C ARG A 84 2.45 0.34 -9.05
N SER A 85 3.22 1.37 -9.37
CA SER A 85 2.73 2.56 -10.07
C SER A 85 2.61 2.29 -11.57
N SER A 86 1.55 2.80 -12.21
CA SER A 86 1.42 2.74 -13.68
C SER A 86 2.43 3.64 -14.40
N HIS A 87 2.78 4.77 -13.77
CA HIS A 87 3.73 5.76 -14.26
C HIS A 87 4.56 6.35 -13.10
N PRO A 88 5.76 6.91 -13.36
CA PRO A 88 6.56 7.59 -12.32
C PRO A 88 5.84 8.73 -11.61
N GLU A 89 4.92 9.40 -12.31
CA GLU A 89 4.11 10.52 -11.82
C GLU A 89 2.94 10.08 -10.94
N ALA A 90 2.63 8.78 -10.91
CA ALA A 90 1.50 8.30 -10.13
C ALA A 90 1.69 8.63 -8.65
N ASN A 91 0.69 9.30 -8.09
CA ASN A 91 0.72 9.76 -6.71
C ASN A 91 -0.21 8.91 -5.83
N SER A 92 0.33 8.39 -4.74
CA SER A 92 -0.39 7.62 -3.74
C SER A 92 0.42 7.62 -2.44
N GLY A 93 -0.01 6.83 -1.47
CA GLY A 93 0.68 6.73 -0.19
C GLY A 93 0.00 5.76 0.76
N ILE A 94 0.76 5.35 1.76
CA ILE A 94 0.29 4.48 2.84
C ILE A 94 0.08 5.33 4.08
N PHE A 95 -1.17 5.56 4.45
CA PHE A 95 -1.54 6.27 5.65
C PHE A 95 -1.41 5.39 6.89
N LEU A 96 -0.77 5.93 7.93
CA LEU A 96 -0.45 5.27 9.18
C LEU A 96 -1.12 5.99 10.35
N ARG A 97 -1.82 5.22 11.20
CA ARG A 97 -2.50 5.71 12.41
C ARG A 97 -3.48 6.87 12.13
N VAL A 98 -4.32 6.71 11.10
CA VAL A 98 -5.48 7.60 10.88
C VAL A 98 -6.35 7.57 12.14
N PRO A 99 -6.49 8.67 12.89
CA PRO A 99 -6.90 8.60 14.29
C PRO A 99 -8.38 8.27 14.42
N GLU A 100 -9.21 8.78 13.52
CA GLU A 100 -10.65 8.59 13.52
C GLU A 100 -11.16 8.19 12.13
N MET A 101 -12.40 7.72 12.09
CA MET A 101 -13.07 7.43 10.81
C MET A 101 -13.02 8.68 9.91
N PRO A 102 -12.45 8.58 8.69
CA PRO A 102 -12.38 9.71 7.78
C PRO A 102 -13.79 10.23 7.41
N SER A 103 -14.09 11.46 7.80
CA SER A 103 -15.31 12.19 7.42
C SER A 103 -15.02 13.52 6.71
N SER A 104 -13.75 13.91 6.67
CA SER A 104 -13.21 15.09 5.98
C SER A 104 -11.73 14.84 5.65
N ASN A 105 -11.09 15.76 4.94
CA ASN A 105 -9.66 15.65 4.63
C ASN A 105 -8.74 15.93 5.84
N GLU A 106 -9.27 16.20 7.04
CA GLU A 106 -8.45 16.50 8.22
C GLU A 106 -7.53 15.35 8.62
N TYR A 107 -7.86 14.09 8.27
CA TYR A 107 -6.98 12.95 8.58
C TYR A 107 -5.54 13.17 8.04
N ILE A 108 -5.39 13.91 6.95
CA ILE A 108 -4.11 14.24 6.32
C ILE A 108 -3.13 14.94 7.28
N TYR A 109 -3.65 15.75 8.21
CA TYR A 109 -2.87 16.55 9.15
C TYR A 109 -2.67 15.88 10.52
N HIS A 110 -3.35 14.77 10.77
CA HIS A 110 -3.39 14.06 12.05
C HIS A 110 -2.89 12.60 11.94
N SER A 111 -2.26 12.25 10.83
CA SER A 111 -1.72 10.92 10.56
C SER A 111 -0.53 10.98 9.60
N PHE A 112 0.37 10.00 9.69
CA PHE A 112 1.54 9.95 8.82
C PHE A 112 1.22 9.26 7.50
N GLU A 113 2.01 9.55 6.48
CA GLU A 113 1.87 9.00 5.14
C GLU A 113 3.25 8.59 4.62
N VAL A 114 3.42 7.33 4.23
CA VAL A 114 4.60 6.86 3.51
C VAL A 114 4.32 7.00 2.02
N GLN A 115 5.05 7.89 1.38
CA GLN A 115 4.73 8.42 0.06
C GLN A 115 4.99 7.42 -1.07
N ILE A 116 4.18 7.47 -2.13
CA ILE A 116 4.42 6.85 -3.44
C ILE A 116 4.34 7.95 -4.49
N ASN A 117 5.48 8.42 -4.98
CA ASN A 117 5.62 9.33 -6.12
C ASN A 117 7.11 9.40 -6.51
N ASP A 118 7.48 8.79 -7.63
CA ASP A 118 8.89 8.71 -8.05
C ASP A 118 9.37 9.96 -8.80
N ALA A 119 8.42 10.70 -9.40
CA ALA A 119 8.66 11.91 -10.18
C ALA A 119 8.70 13.20 -9.36
N ALA A 120 8.33 13.17 -8.08
CA ALA A 120 8.37 14.35 -7.21
C ALA A 120 9.78 14.96 -7.13
N GLU A 121 9.86 16.29 -7.26
CA GLU A 121 11.15 17.01 -7.28
C GLU A 121 11.78 17.11 -5.89
N GLU A 122 10.95 17.34 -4.87
CA GLU A 122 11.40 17.51 -3.49
C GLU A 122 11.56 16.16 -2.79
N ALA A 123 12.70 15.94 -2.14
CA ALA A 123 12.99 14.67 -1.44
C ALA A 123 11.96 14.30 -0.37
N LEU A 124 11.30 15.29 0.25
CA LEU A 124 10.23 15.10 1.24
C LEU A 124 8.92 14.59 0.63
N HIS A 125 8.77 14.67 -0.69
CA HIS A 125 7.56 14.26 -1.43
C HIS A 125 7.81 13.06 -2.35
N ARG A 126 9.00 12.45 -2.28
CA ARG A 126 9.37 11.27 -3.07
C ARG A 126 8.99 9.97 -2.37
N THR A 127 8.86 8.91 -3.17
CA THR A 127 8.62 7.54 -2.71
C THR A 127 9.47 7.18 -1.48
N ALA A 128 8.80 6.59 -0.48
CA ALA A 128 9.32 6.18 0.82
C ALA A 128 9.67 7.28 1.83
N ALA A 129 9.55 8.57 1.47
CA ALA A 129 9.54 9.62 2.47
C ALA A 129 8.33 9.46 3.39
N VAL A 130 8.48 9.87 4.65
CA VAL A 130 7.31 10.24 5.47
C VAL A 130 6.91 11.62 4.98
N TYR A 131 5.83 11.68 4.22
CA TYR A 131 5.48 12.84 3.38
C TYR A 131 5.51 14.15 4.16
N ASP A 132 6.25 15.13 3.63
CA ASP A 132 6.41 16.49 4.17
C ASP A 132 7.08 16.54 5.58
N ALA A 133 7.52 15.41 6.15
CA ALA A 133 8.12 15.33 7.47
C ALA A 133 9.56 14.82 7.48
N GLU A 134 9.83 13.67 6.85
CA GLU A 134 11.16 13.04 6.87
C GLU A 134 11.47 12.41 5.51
N PRO A 135 12.55 12.83 4.82
CA PRO A 135 12.89 12.30 3.51
C PRO A 135 13.46 10.89 3.62
N ALA A 136 13.26 10.08 2.58
CA ALA A 136 14.04 8.85 2.42
C ALA A 136 15.52 9.20 2.23
N SER A 137 16.41 8.49 2.92
CA SER A 137 17.87 8.71 2.83
C SER A 137 18.47 8.38 1.45
N LYS A 138 17.76 7.59 0.64
CA LYS A 138 18.13 7.22 -0.73
C LYS A 138 16.90 6.76 -1.51
N ASN A 139 16.98 6.84 -2.84
CA ASN A 139 15.99 6.22 -3.71
C ASN A 139 16.26 4.72 -3.84
N ALA A 140 15.34 3.90 -3.36
CA ALA A 140 15.35 2.44 -3.51
C ALA A 140 14.16 1.94 -4.36
N SER A 141 13.41 2.84 -5.00
CA SER A 141 12.26 2.49 -5.85
C SER A 141 12.72 1.90 -7.18
N LYS A 142 12.00 0.89 -7.63
CA LYS A 142 12.09 0.36 -9.00
C LYS A 142 11.25 1.22 -9.94
N PRO A 143 11.56 1.23 -11.25
CA PRO A 143 10.80 1.97 -12.24
C PRO A 143 9.30 1.64 -12.25
N GLY A 144 8.49 2.57 -12.77
CA GLY A 144 7.07 2.37 -13.00
C GLY A 144 6.78 1.09 -13.80
N GLY A 145 5.72 0.38 -13.43
CA GLY A 145 5.38 -0.94 -13.96
C GLY A 145 5.99 -2.12 -13.20
N GLU A 146 6.97 -1.90 -12.32
CA GLU A 146 7.54 -2.95 -11.46
C GLU A 146 6.94 -2.95 -10.05
N TRP A 147 6.87 -4.13 -9.44
CA TRP A 147 6.45 -4.28 -8.05
C TRP A 147 7.59 -3.88 -7.10
N ASN A 148 7.28 -2.90 -6.26
CA ASN A 148 8.07 -2.46 -5.13
C ASN A 148 7.51 -3.06 -3.84
N HIS A 149 8.38 -3.39 -2.89
CA HIS A 149 7.98 -3.95 -1.61
C HIS A 149 8.24 -2.96 -0.48
N TYR A 150 7.18 -2.60 0.27
CA TYR A 150 7.31 -1.85 1.51
C TYR A 150 7.31 -2.78 2.71
N LYS A 151 8.16 -2.44 3.68
CA LYS A 151 8.02 -2.85 5.07
C LYS A 151 8.10 -1.61 5.95
N ILE A 152 7.01 -1.32 6.62
CA ILE A 152 6.84 -0.14 7.47
C ILE A 152 6.68 -0.62 8.91
N ILE A 153 7.51 -0.10 9.80
CA ILE A 153 7.46 -0.41 11.23
C ILE A 153 7.10 0.88 11.95
N PHE A 154 6.03 0.86 12.74
CA PHE A 154 5.67 1.98 13.60
C PHE A 154 5.49 1.50 15.03
N GLN A 155 6.48 1.74 15.88
CA GLN A 155 6.49 1.31 17.28
C GLN A 155 6.71 2.49 18.22
N GLY A 156 5.77 2.72 19.14
CA GLY A 156 5.79 3.94 19.97
C GLY A 156 5.75 5.17 19.05
N LYS A 157 6.82 5.97 19.06
CA LYS A 157 7.04 7.09 18.14
C LYS A 157 8.03 6.80 17.01
N ARG A 158 8.68 5.62 16.99
CA ARG A 158 9.68 5.29 15.96
C ARG A 158 8.99 4.83 14.68
N ILE A 159 9.24 5.51 13.56
CA ILE A 159 8.85 5.09 12.20
C ILE A 159 10.09 4.63 11.46
N GLN A 160 10.07 3.40 10.94
CA GLN A 160 11.09 2.87 10.05
C GLN A 160 10.44 2.44 8.75
N VAL A 161 11.07 2.79 7.63
CA VAL A 161 10.63 2.39 6.29
C VAL A 161 11.78 1.65 5.62
N GLU A 162 11.51 0.42 5.21
CA GLU A 162 12.32 -0.33 4.27
C GLU A 162 11.59 -0.38 2.91
N LEU A 163 12.32 -0.07 1.84
CA LEU A 163 11.84 -0.21 0.47
C LEU A 163 12.76 -1.18 -0.25
N ASN A 164 12.19 -2.26 -0.80
CA ASN A 164 12.92 -3.31 -1.51
C ASN A 164 14.08 -3.92 -0.69
N GLY A 165 13.88 -4.06 0.62
CA GLY A 165 14.88 -4.62 1.55
C GLY A 165 15.95 -3.63 2.00
N GLU A 166 15.89 -2.37 1.56
CA GLU A 166 16.79 -1.32 2.00
C GLU A 166 16.09 -0.40 3.00
N LYS A 167 16.64 -0.28 4.22
CA LYS A 167 16.17 0.72 5.18
C LYS A 167 16.48 2.12 4.66
N VAL A 168 15.44 2.92 4.47
CA VAL A 168 15.52 4.27 3.90
C VAL A 168 15.08 5.36 4.88
N VAL A 169 14.23 5.05 5.85
CA VAL A 169 13.83 5.96 6.94
C VAL A 169 13.98 5.27 8.29
N ASP A 170 14.46 6.01 9.29
CA ASP A 170 14.55 5.57 10.69
C ASP A 170 14.44 6.79 11.63
N TRP A 171 13.20 7.17 11.95
CA TRP A 171 12.86 8.48 12.51
C TRP A 171 12.09 8.37 13.83
N GLU A 172 12.39 9.27 14.77
CA GLU A 172 11.58 9.48 15.98
C GLU A 172 10.50 10.51 15.66
N ALA A 173 9.26 10.07 15.51
CA ALA A 173 8.17 10.89 15.01
C ALA A 173 7.81 12.03 15.97
N GLU A 174 7.67 13.22 15.39
CA GLU A 174 7.21 14.45 16.02
C GLU A 174 6.32 15.22 15.02
N PRO A 175 5.44 16.13 15.47
CA PRO A 175 4.74 17.01 14.55
C PRO A 175 5.74 17.82 13.71
N ARG A 176 5.66 17.66 12.39
CA ARG A 176 6.57 18.27 11.41
C ARG A 176 5.89 18.29 10.04
N GLY A 177 6.20 19.31 9.23
CA GLY A 177 5.53 19.50 7.93
C GLY A 177 4.04 19.73 8.10
N LYS A 178 3.23 19.03 7.30
CA LYS A 178 1.77 19.02 7.38
C LYS A 178 1.23 18.45 8.71
N ILE A 179 2.01 17.66 9.43
CA ILE A 179 1.53 16.94 10.62
C ILE A 179 1.43 17.88 11.81
N ARG A 180 0.20 18.12 12.29
CA ARG A 180 -0.10 18.99 13.43
C ARG A 180 0.01 18.27 14.77
N ASP A 181 -0.47 17.02 14.79
CA ASP A 181 -0.38 16.09 15.91
C ASP A 181 -0.53 14.64 15.37
N PHE A 182 -0.40 13.64 16.25
CA PHE A 182 -0.63 12.25 15.89
C PHE A 182 -1.06 11.41 17.10
N ALA A 183 -1.88 10.39 16.84
CA ALA A 183 -2.36 9.47 17.85
C ALA A 183 -1.37 8.30 18.10
N GLY A 184 -1.48 7.69 19.29
CA GLY A 184 -0.73 6.49 19.65
C GLY A 184 -1.17 5.24 18.87
N GLU A 185 -2.38 5.27 18.29
CA GLU A 185 -2.94 4.24 17.43
C GLU A 185 -3.90 4.85 16.40
N GLY A 186 -4.18 4.11 15.33
CA GLY A 186 -5.21 4.50 14.36
C GLY A 186 -5.34 3.49 13.21
N TYR A 187 -6.14 3.81 12.22
CA TYR A 187 -6.36 2.97 11.04
C TYR A 187 -5.19 3.04 10.05
N ILE A 188 -5.09 2.01 9.21
CA ILE A 188 -4.20 1.95 8.06
C ILE A 188 -5.02 2.28 6.81
N GLY A 189 -4.44 3.00 5.84
CA GLY A 189 -5.11 3.25 4.57
C GLY A 189 -4.18 3.41 3.38
N LEU A 190 -4.76 3.23 2.19
CA LEU A 190 -4.14 3.42 0.89
C LEU A 190 -4.75 4.67 0.26
N GLN A 191 -3.92 5.61 -0.15
CA GLN A 191 -4.38 6.82 -0.82
C GLN A 191 -4.71 6.53 -2.27
N ASN A 192 -5.79 7.11 -2.75
CA ASN A 192 -5.97 7.38 -4.16
C ASN A 192 -5.84 8.89 -4.38
N HIS A 193 -5.19 9.34 -5.44
CA HIS A 193 -4.90 10.78 -5.62
C HIS A 193 -5.34 11.30 -7.00
N ASP A 194 -4.89 10.65 -8.07
CA ASP A 194 -4.99 11.18 -9.42
C ASP A 194 -6.09 10.53 -10.25
N TRP A 195 -6.64 11.29 -11.22
CA TRP A 195 -7.72 10.83 -12.09
C TRP A 195 -7.23 10.01 -13.29
N ASP A 196 -5.97 10.16 -13.68
CA ASP A 196 -5.35 9.58 -14.89
C ASP A 196 -4.20 8.60 -14.62
N THR A 197 -3.76 8.48 -13.37
CA THR A 197 -2.76 7.47 -12.97
C THR A 197 -3.35 6.46 -12.01
N THR A 198 -2.70 5.31 -11.89
CA THR A 198 -3.16 4.23 -11.01
C THR A 198 -1.99 3.66 -10.23
N VAL A 199 -2.27 3.22 -9.01
CA VAL A 199 -1.34 2.42 -8.21
C VAL A 199 -2.04 1.12 -7.83
N SER A 200 -1.37 0.00 -8.12
CA SER A 200 -1.80 -1.34 -7.72
C SER A 200 -1.12 -1.77 -6.44
N PHE A 201 -1.81 -2.56 -5.61
CA PHE A 201 -1.36 -3.09 -4.32
C PHE A 201 -1.66 -4.59 -4.20
N ARG A 202 -0.87 -5.32 -3.41
CA ARG A 202 -1.14 -6.70 -2.99
C ARG A 202 -0.43 -7.07 -1.69
#